data_AF-A0A3N2HMS4-F1
#
_entry.id   AF-A0A3N2HMS4-F1
#
_cell.length_a   1.000
_cell.length_b   1.000
_cell.length_c   1.000
_cell.angle_alpha   90.00
_cell.angle_beta   90.00
_cell.angle_gamma   90.00
#
_symmetry.space_group_name_H-M   'P 1'
#
loop_
_entity.id
_entity.type
_entity.pdbx_description
1 polymer ?
#
loop_
_entity_poly.entity_id
_entity_poly.type
_entity_poly.pdbx_seq_one_letter_code
_entity_poly.pdbx_strand_id
1 'polypeptide(L)'
;MRSSPIRDAATLGLVLRHARIQRGLTQTDLAEILDVHQSYIAGMEAGKSVKAVERLLEMARETGVTIIAEVDDDPVSGPRGNR
;
A
#
# COMPACT_ATOMS: atom_id res chain seq x y z
N MET A 1 -13.92 9.19 -1.39
CA MET A 1 -12.45 9.23 -1.50
C MET A 1 -11.90 9.82 -0.21
N ARG A 2 -10.99 9.11 0.46
CA ARG A 2 -10.23 9.65 1.60
C ARG A 2 -8.80 9.92 1.18
N SER A 3 -8.33 11.13 1.44
CA SER A 3 -6.95 11.54 1.18
C SER A 3 -6.19 11.74 2.48
N SER A 4 -4.98 11.20 2.58
CA SER A 4 -4.11 11.34 3.76
C SER A 4 -2.66 11.58 3.34
N PRO A 5 -1.94 12.52 3.97
CA PRO A 5 -0.51 12.70 3.71
C PRO A 5 0.29 11.51 4.25
N ILE A 6 1.28 11.05 3.49
CA ILE A 6 2.19 9.96 3.86
C ILE A 6 3.50 10.56 4.35
N ARG A 7 3.86 10.29 5.61
CA ARG A 7 5.05 10.85 6.26
C ARG A 7 6.11 9.81 6.61
N ASP A 8 5.71 8.56 6.74
CA ASP A 8 6.57 7.43 7.11
C ASP A 8 6.12 6.14 6.40
N ALA A 9 7.02 5.17 6.35
CA ALA A 9 6.80 3.90 5.67
C ALA A 9 5.73 3.03 6.36
N ALA A 10 5.57 3.15 7.69
CA ALA A 10 4.57 2.41 8.43
C ALA A 10 3.14 2.84 8.04
N THR A 11 2.91 4.14 7.96
CA THR A 11 1.64 4.73 7.51
C THR A 11 1.33 4.31 6.07
N LEU A 12 2.33 4.35 5.17
CA LEU A 12 2.17 3.87 3.81
C LEU A 12 1.76 2.38 3.77
N GLY A 13 2.45 1.53 4.53
CA GLY A 13 2.16 0.10 4.62
C GLY A 13 0.74 -0.19 5.12
N LEU A 14 0.28 0.55 6.13
CA LEU A 14 -1.09 0.43 6.65
C LEU A 14 -2.14 0.84 5.61
N VAL A 15 -1.91 1.93 4.89
CA VAL A 15 -2.81 2.40 3.82
C VAL A 15 -2.90 1.38 2.69
N LEU A 16 -1.75 0.85 2.24
CA LEU A 16 -1.71 -0.20 1.21
C LEU A 16 -2.42 -1.47 1.65
N ARG A 17 -2.21 -1.91 2.90
CA ARG A 17 -2.92 -3.06 3.48
C ARG A 17 -4.42 -2.85 3.48
N HIS A 18 -4.88 -1.68 3.92
CA HIS A 18 -6.30 -1.37 3.95
C HIS A 18 -6.92 -1.39 2.54
N ALA A 19 -6.27 -0.72 1.59
CA ALA A 19 -6.71 -0.70 0.20
C ALA A 19 -6.73 -2.10 -0.44
N ARG A 20 -5.74 -2.95 -0.13
CA ARG A 20 -5.72 -4.35 -0.58
C ARG A 20 -6.94 -5.12 -0.06
N ILE A 21 -7.23 -5.00 1.24
CA ILE A 21 -8.36 -5.70 1.89
C ILE A 21 -9.70 -5.19 1.33
N GLN A 22 -9.84 -3.89 1.10
CA GLN A 22 -11.05 -3.32 0.48
C GLN A 22 -11.31 -3.84 -0.93
N ARG A 23 -10.26 -4.25 -1.65
CA ARG A 23 -10.34 -4.91 -2.96
C ARG A 23 -10.55 -6.43 -2.88
N GLY A 24 -10.69 -6.99 -1.67
CA GLY A 24 -10.90 -8.43 -1.47
C GLY A 24 -9.66 -9.28 -1.76
N LEU A 25 -8.48 -8.68 -1.88
CA LEU A 25 -7.24 -9.37 -2.22
C LEU A 25 -6.54 -9.90 -0.97
N THR A 26 -6.03 -11.12 -1.00
CA THR A 26 -5.02 -11.62 -0.06
C THR A 26 -3.64 -11.05 -0.37
N GLN A 27 -2.67 -11.19 0.55
CA GLN A 27 -1.28 -10.83 0.26
C GLN A 27 -0.68 -11.66 -0.88
N THR A 28 -1.11 -12.92 -1.01
CA THR A 28 -0.71 -13.81 -2.10
C THR A 28 -1.29 -13.32 -3.42
N ASP A 29 -2.57 -12.96 -3.47
CA ASP A 29 -3.21 -12.46 -4.70
C ASP A 29 -2.50 -11.20 -5.21
N LEU A 30 -2.18 -10.26 -4.31
CA LEU A 30 -1.45 -9.05 -4.69
C LEU A 30 -0.01 -9.35 -5.13
N ALA A 31 0.65 -10.32 -4.48
CA ALA A 31 1.98 -10.77 -4.88
C ALA A 31 1.99 -11.40 -6.28
N GLU A 32 0.99 -12.21 -6.61
CA GLU A 32 0.82 -12.79 -7.95
C GLU A 32 0.57 -11.72 -9.01
N ILE A 33 -0.29 -10.73 -8.71
CA ILE A 33 -0.56 -9.60 -9.62
C ILE A 33 0.72 -8.78 -9.91
N LEU A 34 1.58 -8.61 -8.92
CA LEU A 34 2.79 -7.79 -9.02
C LEU A 34 4.05 -8.59 -9.40
N ASP A 35 3.94 -9.90 -9.60
CA ASP A 35 5.06 -10.82 -9.84
C ASP A 35 6.19 -10.69 -8.80
N VAL A 36 5.81 -10.71 -7.52
CA VAL A 36 6.74 -10.65 -6.38
C VAL A 36 6.44 -11.74 -5.36
N HIS A 37 7.38 -11.98 -4.44
CA HIS A 37 7.16 -12.94 -3.36
C HIS A 37 6.15 -12.38 -2.33
N GLN A 38 5.25 -13.21 -1.79
CA GLN A 38 4.27 -12.79 -0.78
C GLN A 38 4.92 -12.14 0.46
N SER A 39 6.11 -12.59 0.85
CA SER A 39 6.87 -12.00 1.96
C SER A 39 7.29 -10.55 1.72
N TYR A 40 7.44 -10.14 0.45
CA TYR A 40 7.69 -8.75 0.08
C TYR A 40 6.47 -7.87 0.38
N ILE A 41 5.27 -8.34 0.00
CA ILE A 41 4.00 -7.65 0.32
C ILE A 41 3.81 -7.57 1.84
N ALA A 42 4.03 -8.67 2.56
CA ALA A 42 3.92 -8.70 4.01
C ALA A 42 4.92 -7.74 4.69
N GLY A 43 6.15 -7.66 4.17
CA GLY A 43 7.15 -6.70 4.63
C GLY A 43 6.72 -5.25 4.43
N MET A 44 6.30 -4.91 3.21
CA MET A 44 5.80 -3.57 2.86
C MET A 44 4.62 -3.14 3.74
N GLU A 45 3.61 -4.02 3.92
CA GLU A 45 2.43 -3.73 4.74
C GLU A 45 2.72 -3.61 6.24
N ALA A 46 3.75 -4.32 6.72
CA ALA A 46 4.23 -4.19 8.09
C ALA A 46 5.09 -2.93 8.30
N GLY A 47 5.31 -2.12 7.25
CA GLY A 47 6.25 -1.01 7.29
C GLY A 47 7.70 -1.46 7.47
N LYS A 48 8.01 -2.75 7.22
CA LYS A 48 9.40 -3.22 7.20
C LYS A 48 10.07 -2.55 6.01
N SER A 49 10.87 -1.54 6.34
CA SER A 49 11.44 -0.60 5.41
C SER A 49 12.20 -1.29 4.28
N VAL A 50 11.67 -1.19 3.06
CA VAL A 50 12.53 -1.22 1.89
C VAL A 50 13.28 0.12 1.93
N LYS A 51 14.60 0.14 2.13
CA LYS A 51 15.41 1.38 2.23
C LYS A 51 15.11 2.42 1.14
N ALA A 52 14.61 1.99 0.00
CA ALA A 52 14.14 2.85 -1.07
C ALA A 52 12.94 3.75 -0.68
N VAL A 53 11.97 3.22 0.07
CA VAL A 53 10.77 3.96 0.50
C VAL A 53 11.13 5.04 1.50
N GLU A 54 11.99 4.73 2.47
CA GLU A 54 12.50 5.72 3.44
C GLU A 54 13.21 6.86 2.73
N ARG A 55 14.13 6.53 1.81
CA ARG A 55 14.83 7.53 0.99
C ARG A 55 13.89 8.36 0.13
N LEU A 56 12.85 7.76 -0.44
CA LEU A 56 11.84 8.49 -1.21
C LEU A 56 11.12 9.53 -0.33
N LEU A 57 10.71 9.13 0.88
CA LEU A 57 10.04 10.03 1.81
C LEU A 57 10.98 11.12 2.34
N GLU A 58 12.26 10.82 2.54
CA GLU A 58 13.30 11.81 2.84
C GLU A 58 13.47 12.80 1.70
N MET A 59 13.67 12.32 0.47
CA MET A 59 13.78 13.18 -0.71
C MET A 59 12.55 14.07 -0.87
N ALA A 60 11.34 13.54 -0.65
CA ALA A 60 10.12 14.32 -0.71
C ALA A 60 10.14 15.49 0.30
N ARG A 61 10.55 15.23 1.54
CA ARG A 61 10.71 16.29 2.57
C ARG A 61 11.74 17.35 2.16
N GLU A 62 12.92 16.93 1.74
CA GLU A 62 14.02 17.86 1.41
C GLU A 62 13.73 18.69 0.15
N THR A 63 12.91 18.16 -0.77
CA THR A 63 12.55 18.85 -2.01
C THR A 63 11.23 19.63 -1.93
N GLY A 64 10.53 19.58 -0.79
CA GLY A 64 9.23 20.23 -0.61
C GLY A 64 8.05 19.51 -1.27
N VAL A 65 8.23 18.26 -1.72
CA VAL A 65 7.18 17.42 -2.29
C VAL A 65 6.33 16.81 -1.17
N THR A 66 5.01 16.86 -1.33
CA THR A 66 4.08 16.15 -0.45
C THR A 66 3.55 14.91 -1.16
N ILE A 67 3.64 13.75 -0.50
CA ILE A 67 3.04 12.50 -0.97
C ILE A 67 1.69 12.34 -0.30
N ILE A 68 0.63 12.21 -1.10
CA ILE A 68 -0.75 12.00 -0.65
C ILE A 68 -1.18 10.62 -1.13
N ALA A 69 -1.75 9.82 -0.23
CA ALA A 69 -2.46 8.62 -0.62
C ALA A 69 -3.95 8.92 -0.70
N GLU A 70 -4.55 8.61 -1.84
CA GLU A 70 -5.99 8.65 -2.05
C GLU A 70 -6.50 7.22 -2.14
N VAL A 71 -7.51 6.90 -1.32
CA VAL A 71 -8.13 5.58 -1.29
C VAL A 71 -9.61 5.74 -1.61
N ASP A 72 -10.08 4.91 -2.53
CA ASP A 72 -11.49 4.81 -2.88
C ASP A 72 -12.27 4.28 -1.66
N ASP A 73 -13.36 4.96 -1.31
CA ASP A 73 -14.23 4.52 -0.21
C ASP A 73 -15.21 3.42 -0.66
N ASP A 74 -15.38 3.24 -1.97
CA ASP A 74 -16.32 2.27 -2.51
C ASP A 74 -15.73 0.85 -2.43
N PRO A 75 -16.37 -0.08 -1.69
CA PRO A 75 -16.03 -1.48 -1.83
C PRO A 75 -16.32 -1.85 -3.29
N VAL A 76 -15.29 -2.31 -4.00
CA VAL A 76 -15.42 -2.77 -5.39
C VAL A 76 -16.58 -3.76 -5.43
N SER A 77 -17.64 -3.40 -6.16
CA SER A 77 -18.82 -4.24 -6.33
C SER A 77 -18.50 -5.45 -7.22
N GLY A 78 -17.98 -6.52 -6.62
CA GLY A 78 -17.92 -7.90 -7.17
C GLY A 78 -16.91 -8.19 -8.29
N PRO A 79 -16.67 -9.48 -8.65
CA PRO A 79 -17.52 -10.63 -8.37
C PRO A 79 -17.02 -11.54 -7.22
N ARG A 80 -17.98 -12.19 -6.57
CA ARG A 80 -17.74 -13.38 -5.72
C ARG A 80 -17.17 -14.49 -6.59
N GLY A 81 -15.86 -14.72 -6.51
CA GLY A 81 -15.20 -15.90 -7.06
C GLY A 81 -15.23 -17.02 -6.03
N ASN A 82 -16.07 -18.02 -6.28
CA ASN A 82 -16.20 -19.24 -5.49
C ASN A 82 -14.89 -20.03 -5.49
N ARG A 83 -14.26 -20.24 -4.33
CA ARG A 83 -13.38 -21.39 -4.03
C ARG A 83 -13.54 -21.79 -2.58
#